data_AF-A0A1C3WQX4-F1
#
_entry.id   AF-A0A1C3WQX4-F1
#
_cell.length_a   1.000
_cell.length_b   1.000
_cell.length_c   1.000
_cell.angle_alpha   90.00
_cell.angle_beta   90.00
_cell.angle_gamma   90.00
#
_symmetry.space_group_name_H-M   'P 1'
#
loop_
_entity.id
_entity.type
_entity.pdbx_description
1 polymer ?
#
loop_
_entity_poly.entity_id
_entity_poly.type
_entity_poly.pdbx_seq_one_letter_code
_entity_poly.pdbx_strand_id
1 'polypeptide(L)' 'MTDFEEQERQGEILALVRMMQYADGVASELDTPQVASLIKAAQAALLSVLEAEFPMLSRVHLYGLVSDTHGHC' A
#
# COMPACT_ATOMS: atom_id res chain seq x y z
N MET A 1 -4.04 24.37 9.82
CA MET A 1 -2.74 23.67 9.86
C MET A 1 -2.90 22.15 9.83
N THR A 2 -4.08 21.61 10.16
CA THR A 2 -4.36 20.16 10.22
C THR A 2 -4.41 19.46 8.86
N ASP A 3 -4.95 20.12 7.83
CA ASP A 3 -5.24 19.43 6.55
C ASP A 3 -3.98 19.06 5.76
N PHE A 4 -2.89 19.83 5.91
CA PHE A 4 -1.63 19.57 5.22
C PHE A 4 -0.89 18.37 5.84
N GLU A 5 -0.81 18.32 7.16
CA GLU A 5 -0.18 17.21 7.90
C GLU A 5 -0.96 15.90 7.69
N GLU A 6 -2.29 15.98 7.67
CA GLU A 6 -3.16 14.85 7.37
C GLU A 6 -2.99 14.35 5.92
N GLN A 7 -2.88 15.25 4.95
CA GLN A 7 -2.57 14.91 3.56
C GLN A 7 -1.17 14.32 3.38
N GLU A 8 -0.16 14.86 4.06
CA GLU A 8 1.21 14.35 4.04
C GLU A 8 1.26 12.92 4.59
N ARG A 9 0.63 12.70 5.75
CA ARG A 9 0.50 11.38 6.38
C ARG A 9 -0.23 10.37 5.50
N GLN A 10 -1.31 10.78 4.83
CA GLN A 10 -2.00 9.94 3.86
C GLN A 10 -1.07 9.54 2.71
N GLY A 11 -0.31 10.51 2.18
CA GLY A 11 0.66 10.31 1.11
C GLY A 11 1.79 9.36 1.48
N GLU A 12 2.32 9.47 2.70
CA GLU A 12 3.35 8.58 3.24
C GLU A 12 2.87 7.13 3.31
N ILE A 13 1.68 6.89 3.86
CA ILE A 13 1.12 5.54 3.96
C ILE A 13 0.88 4.96 2.55
N LEU A 14 0.37 5.77 1.61
CA LEU A 14 0.18 5.35 0.22
C LEU A 14 1.51 4.99 -0.47
N ALA A 15 2.57 5.77 -0.23
CA ALA A 15 3.90 5.46 -0.75
C ALA A 15 4.43 4.14 -0.19
N LEU A 16 4.24 3.88 1.11
CA LEU A 16 4.61 2.60 1.73
C LEU A 16 3.84 1.41 1.13
N VAL A 17 2.53 1.55 0.90
CA VAL A 17 1.71 0.52 0.24
C VAL A 17 2.25 0.18 -1.16
N ARG A 18 2.62 1.19 -1.95
CA ARG A 18 3.21 1.00 -3.29
C ARG A 18 4.59 0.33 -3.23
N MET A 19 5.43 0.71 -2.27
CA MET A 19 6.73 0.05 -2.08
C MET A 19 6.58 -1.43 -1.70
N MET A 20 5.59 -1.78 -0.86
CA MET A 20 5.28 -3.18 -0.57
C MET A 20 4.82 -3.93 -1.83
N GLN A 21 3.99 -3.32 -2.67
CA GLN A 21 3.55 -3.94 -3.92
C GLN A 21 4.74 -4.24 -4.87
N TYR A 22 5.67 -3.29 -5.01
CA TYR A 22 6.90 -3.50 -5.77
C TYR A 22 7.73 -4.65 -5.18
N ALA A 23 7.91 -4.67 -3.86
CA ALA A 23 8.65 -5.73 -3.18
C ALA A 23 8.00 -7.12 -3.36
N ASP A 24 6.66 -7.21 -3.41
CA ASP A 24 5.94 -8.46 -3.68
C ASP A 24 6.20 -8.98 -5.10
N GLY A 25 6.26 -8.07 -6.08
CA GLY A 25 6.66 -8.39 -7.46
C GLY A 25 8.07 -8.98 -7.51
N VAL A 26 9.04 -8.31 -6.87
CA VAL A 26 10.42 -8.80 -6.78
C VAL A 26 10.50 -10.15 -6.05
N ALA A 27 9.80 -10.32 -4.93
CA ALA A 27 9.80 -11.58 -4.18
C ALA A 27 9.20 -12.74 -4.97
N SER A 28 8.20 -12.44 -5.82
CA SER A 28 7.58 -13.40 -6.73
C SER A 28 8.53 -13.82 -7.85
N GLU A 29 9.29 -12.88 -8.42
CA GLU A 29 10.32 -13.17 -9.43
C GLU A 29 11.47 -14.02 -8.87
N LEU A 30 11.81 -13.85 -7.59
CA LEU A 30 12.86 -14.60 -6.89
C LEU A 30 12.39 -15.98 -6.36
N ASP A 31 11.14 -16.38 -6.63
CA ASP A 31 10.51 -17.62 -6.14
C ASP A 31 10.61 -17.78 -4.62
N THR A 32 10.34 -16.69 -3.89
CA THR A 32 10.37 -16.65 -2.41
C THR A 32 8.96 -16.50 -1.82
N PRO A 33 8.10 -17.55 -1.86
CA PRO A 33 6.69 -17.45 -1.52
C PRO A 33 6.43 -17.03 -0.06
N GLN A 34 7.30 -17.41 0.85
CA GLN A 34 7.25 -16.98 2.26
C GLN A 34 7.46 -15.47 2.42
N VAL A 35 8.34 -14.86 1.62
CA VAL A 35 8.62 -13.42 1.65
C VAL A 35 7.45 -12.66 1.04
N ALA A 36 6.94 -13.13 -0.11
CA ALA A 36 5.72 -12.58 -0.73
C ALA A 36 4.53 -12.57 0.23
N SER A 37 4.32 -13.65 0.99
CA SER A 37 3.25 -13.70 2.00
C SER A 37 3.42 -12.65 3.11
N LEU A 38 4.65 -12.42 3.58
CA LEU A 38 4.92 -11.42 4.61
C LEU A 38 4.72 -9.98 4.08
N ILE A 39 5.13 -9.74 2.84
CA ILE A 39 4.94 -8.43 2.18
C ILE A 39 3.45 -8.13 2.00
N LYS A 40 2.64 -9.10 1.57
CA LYS A 40 1.18 -8.97 1.46
C LYS A 40 0.52 -8.67 2.81
N ALA A 41 0.99 -9.32 3.88
CA ALA A 41 0.49 -9.04 5.23
C ALA A 41 0.83 -7.61 5.69
N ALA A 42 2.05 -7.13 5.43
CA ALA A 42 2.46 -5.76 5.72
C ALA A 42 1.64 -4.74 4.91
N GLN A 43 1.41 -5.02 3.63
CA GLN A 43 0.57 -4.19 2.77
C GLN A 43 -0.87 -4.10 3.29
N ALA A 44 -1.48 -5.22 3.68
CA ALA A 44 -2.82 -5.25 4.25
C ALA A 44 -2.92 -4.46 5.57
N ALA A 45 -1.88 -4.50 6.40
CA ALA A 45 -1.81 -3.71 7.63
C ALA A 45 -1.78 -2.20 7.33
N LEU A 46 -0.97 -1.76 6.37
CA LEU A 46 -0.90 -0.35 5.96
C LEU A 46 -2.22 0.15 5.38
N LEU A 47 -2.90 -0.67 4.57
CA LEU A 47 -4.25 -0.35 4.06
C LEU A 47 -5.26 -0.21 5.21
N SER A 48 -5.17 -1.08 6.22
CA SER A 48 -6.05 -1.01 7.40
C SER A 48 -5.81 0.29 8.20
N VAL A 49 -4.56 0.74 8.32
CA VAL A 49 -4.22 2.03 8.94
C VAL A 49 -4.81 3.18 8.12
N LEU A 50 -4.66 3.13 6.79
CA LEU A 50 -5.22 4.14 5.89
C LEU A 50 -6.75 4.22 5.97
N GLU A 51 -7.44 3.08 6.06
CA GLU A 51 -8.90 3.02 6.26
C GLU A 51 -9.33 3.60 7.62
N ALA A 52 -8.59 3.29 8.68
CA ALA A 52 -8.91 3.73 10.03
C ALA A 52 -8.73 5.24 10.22
N GLU A 53 -7.68 5.78 9.60
CA GLU A 53 -7.34 7.19 9.74
C GLU A 53 -8.03 8.10 8.72
N PHE A 54 -8.37 7.57 7.55
CA PHE A 54 -9.00 8.34 6.48
C PHE A 54 -10.29 7.65 6.00
N PRO A 55 -11.36 7.67 6.82
CA PRO A 55 -12.61 6.95 6.52
C PRO A 55 -13.30 7.41 5.24
N MET A 56 -12.94 8.59 4.74
CA MET A 56 -13.44 9.14 3.47
C MET A 56 -12.86 8.43 2.23
N LEU A 57 -11.77 7.67 2.38
CA LEU A 57 -11.21 6.88 1.30
C LEU A 57 -12.08 5.64 1.09
N SER A 58 -12.70 5.52 -0.09
CA SER A 58 -13.46 4.32 -0.41
C SER A 58 -12.50 3.13 -0.53
N ARG A 59 -12.87 2.01 0.09
CA ARG A 59 -12.19 0.72 -0.05
C ARG A 59 -11.87 0.37 -1.50
N VAL A 60 -12.77 0.69 -2.42
CA VAL A 60 -12.59 0.42 -3.86
C VAL A 60 -11.39 1.18 -4.44
N HIS A 61 -11.19 2.45 -4.04
CA HIS A 61 -10.01 3.22 -4.48
C HIS A 61 -8.72 2.65 -3.89
N LEU A 62 -8.75 2.20 -2.62
CA LEU A 62 -7.59 1.61 -1.95
C LEU A 62 -7.19 0.25 -2.54
N TYR A 63 -8.16 -0.61 -2.87
CA TYR A 63 -7.90 -1.87 -3.57
C TYR A 63 -7.46 -1.68 -5.03
N GLY A 64 -7.97 -0.64 -5.69
CA GLY A 64 -7.52 -0.25 -7.03
C GLY A 64 -6.04 0.14 -7.06
N LEU A 65 -5.59 0.88 -6.04
CA LEU A 65 -4.18 1.24 -5.82
C LEU A 65 -3.24 0.03 -5.70
N VAL A 66 -3.74 -1.08 -5.16
CA VAL A 66 -2.98 -2.34 -4.97
C VAL A 66 -3.03 -3.23 -6.21
N SER A 67 -4.05 -3.07 -7.06
CA SER A 67 -4.25 -3.91 -8.25
C SER A 67 -3.45 -3.41 -9.46
N ASP A 68 -3.05 -2.14 -9.46
CA ASP A 68 -2.31 -1.55 -10.58
C ASP A 68 -0.81 -1.86 -10.43
N THR A 69 -0.41 -3.05 -10.88
CA THR A 69 0.99 -3.53 -10.87
C THR A 69 1.86 -2.88 -11.95
N HIS A 70 1.31 -1.98 -12.78
CA HIS A 70 1.97 -1.39 -13.94
C HIS A 70 2.38 0.07 -13.72
N GLY A 71 2.87 0.39 -12.52
CA GLY A 71 3.57 1.65 -12.28
C GLY A 71 4.89 1.66 -13.03
N HIS A 72 4.90 2.17 -14.27
CA HIS A 72 6.12 2.64 -14.92
C HIS A 72 6.74 3.71 -14.02
N CYS A 73 7.85 3.37 -13.36
CA CYS A 73 8.76 4.35 -12.74
C CYS A 73 9.26 5.33 -13.81
#